data_AF-A0A438D4X4-F1
#
_entry.id   AF-A0A438D4X4-F1
#
_cell.length_a   1.000
_cell.length_b   1.000
_cell.length_c   1.000
_cell.angle_alpha   90.00
_cell.angle_beta   90.00
_cell.angle_gamma   90.00
#
_symmetry.space_group_name_H-M   'P 1'
#
loop_
_entity.id
_entity.type
_entity.pdbx_description
1 polymer ?
#
loop_
_entity_poly.entity_id
_entity_poly.type
_entity_poly.pdbx_seq_one_letter_code
_entity_poly.pdbx_strand_id
1 'polypeptide(L)'
;MMEMLRRVPCFTNAEPPLTKMLDLFSLTMKISVNMGGDPPVFVTTWFSFGTPESVVSCIHISSNEKLRAKSERVESDLAITQKAAVEGSEALKLAEGEKEMTCAEVDKLREEGRTVEAKLK
;
A
#
# COMPACT_ATOMS: atom_id res chain seq x y z
N MET A 1 -41.11 28.08 -8.20
CA MET A 1 -40.15 27.04 -7.77
C MET A 1 -39.68 26.13 -8.92
N MET A 2 -39.73 26.59 -10.18
CA MET A 2 -39.35 25.80 -11.37
C MET A 2 -38.25 26.47 -12.21
N GLU A 3 -37.69 27.59 -11.74
CA GLU A 3 -36.74 28.40 -12.53
C GLU A 3 -35.26 28.14 -12.19
N MET A 4 -34.96 27.39 -11.12
CA MET A 4 -33.57 27.07 -10.75
C MET A 4 -32.97 25.86 -11.49
N LEU A 5 -33.79 25.06 -12.19
CA LEU A 5 -33.31 23.88 -12.92
C LEU A 5 -32.73 24.19 -14.31
N ARG A 6 -32.65 25.48 -14.71
CA ARG A 6 -32.25 25.89 -16.06
C ARG A 6 -30.75 26.21 -16.22
N ARG A 7 -29.92 25.91 -15.23
CA ARG A 7 -28.48 26.25 -15.23
C ARG A 7 -27.55 25.10 -14.82
N VAL A 8 -27.81 23.89 -15.31
CA VAL A 8 -26.75 22.89 -15.47
C VAL A 8 -26.56 22.73 -16.98
N PRO A 9 -25.38 23.04 -17.55
CA PRO A 9 -25.13 22.80 -18.96
C PRO A 9 -25.03 21.28 -19.18
N CYS A 10 -26.16 20.64 -19.40
CA CYS A 10 -26.20 19.28 -19.91
C CYS A 10 -25.82 19.34 -21.40
N PHE A 11 -24.59 18.93 -21.69
CA PHE A 11 -24.05 18.47 -22.97
C PHE A 11 -24.84 18.88 -24.22
N THR A 12 -24.36 19.92 -24.91
CA THR A 12 -24.69 20.18 -26.31
C THR A 12 -23.67 19.44 -27.17
N ASN A 13 -24.11 18.35 -27.78
CA ASN A 13 -23.78 17.96 -29.17
C ASN A 13 -24.84 16.93 -29.58
N ALA A 14 -25.82 17.38 -30.35
CA ALA A 14 -26.76 16.53 -31.04
C ALA A 14 -26.12 16.10 -32.37
N GLU A 15 -25.98 14.80 -32.59
CA GLU A 15 -25.59 14.19 -33.88
C GLU A 15 -26.42 12.91 -34.11
N PRO A 16 -26.57 12.44 -35.37
CA PRO A 16 -27.81 12.35 -36.15
C PRO A 16 -28.62 11.06 -35.89
N PRO A 17 -29.84 10.93 -36.47
CA PRO A 17 -30.63 9.71 -36.32
C PRO A 17 -29.98 8.54 -37.07
N LEU A 18 -29.32 7.65 -36.31
CA LEU A 18 -28.75 6.40 -36.78
C LEU A 18 -29.86 5.44 -37.21
N THR A 19 -30.03 5.30 -38.52
CA THR A 19 -31.10 4.53 -39.17
C THR A 19 -30.65 3.11 -39.53
N LYS A 20 -29.95 2.41 -38.62
CA LYS A 20 -29.54 1.00 -38.81
C LYS A 20 -29.70 0.20 -37.52
N MET A 21 -30.46 -0.89 -37.60
CA MET A 21 -30.87 -1.79 -36.51
C MET A 21 -29.70 -2.47 -35.76
N LEU A 22 -28.47 -2.35 -36.24
CA LEU A 22 -27.27 -2.93 -35.63
C LEU A 22 -26.55 -1.98 -34.63
N ASP A 23 -26.94 -0.70 -34.56
CA ASP A 23 -26.36 0.26 -33.61
C ASP A 23 -26.99 0.18 -32.20
N LEU A 24 -28.00 -0.68 -32.00
CA LEU A 24 -28.70 -0.86 -30.72
C LEU A 24 -27.98 -1.80 -29.75
N PHE A 25 -26.95 -2.54 -30.18
CA PHE A 25 -26.37 -3.63 -29.36
C PHE A 25 -25.14 -3.29 -28.53
N SER A 26 -24.64 -2.06 -28.56
CA SER A 26 -23.61 -1.61 -27.59
C SER A 26 -23.58 -0.09 -27.52
N LEU A 27 -24.63 0.51 -26.98
CA LEU A 27 -24.54 1.90 -26.50
C LEU A 27 -23.71 1.90 -25.21
N THR A 28 -22.40 1.67 -25.32
CA THR A 28 -21.51 1.64 -24.15
C THR A 28 -21.23 3.07 -23.74
N MET A 29 -22.00 3.58 -22.78
CA MET A 29 -21.76 4.91 -22.24
C MET A 29 -20.51 4.87 -21.37
N LYS A 30 -19.46 5.58 -21.79
CA LYS A 30 -18.22 5.73 -21.03
C LYS A 30 -18.37 6.93 -20.10
N ILE A 31 -18.35 6.68 -18.79
CA ILE A 31 -18.32 7.74 -17.78
C ILE A 31 -16.92 7.75 -17.18
N SER A 32 -16.25 8.90 -17.25
CA SER A 32 -15.01 9.17 -16.53
C SER A 32 -15.30 10.12 -15.38
N VAL A 33 -14.97 9.70 -14.15
CA VAL A 33 -15.07 10.57 -12.97
C VAL A 33 -13.65 10.93 -12.51
N ASN A 34 -13.40 12.22 -12.36
CA ASN A 34 -12.18 12.74 -11.74
C ASN A 34 -12.38 12.76 -10.22
N MET A 35 -11.57 11.99 -9.49
CA MET A 35 -11.69 11.84 -8.04
C MET A 35 -10.87 12.88 -7.25
N GLY A 36 -10.18 13.80 -7.94
CA GLY A 36 -9.21 14.71 -7.33
C GLY A 36 -7.93 14.00 -6.88
N GLY A 37 -6.89 14.78 -6.56
CA GLY A 37 -5.55 14.30 -6.21
C GLY A 37 -4.47 14.75 -7.21
N ASP A 38 -3.20 14.72 -6.79
CA ASP A 38 -2.04 14.96 -7.65
C ASP A 38 -1.06 13.77 -7.56
N PRO A 39 -0.90 12.98 -8.64
CA PRO A 39 -1.54 13.13 -9.95
C PRO A 39 -3.03 12.73 -9.93
N PRO A 40 -3.85 13.31 -10.82
CA PRO A 40 -5.29 13.03 -10.83
C PRO A 40 -5.57 11.57 -11.22
N VAL A 41 -6.40 10.92 -10.41
CA VAL A 41 -6.84 9.53 -10.64
C VAL A 41 -8.19 9.55 -11.35
N PHE A 42 -8.23 8.93 -12.53
CA PHE A 42 -9.45 8.77 -13.31
C PHE A 42 -9.96 7.34 -13.22
N VAL A 43 -11.23 7.19 -12.85
CA VAL A 43 -11.92 5.89 -12.93
C VAL A 43 -12.82 5.90 -14.15
N THR A 44 -12.61 4.94 -15.04
CA THR A 44 -13.46 4.71 -16.21
C THR A 44 -14.29 3.46 -15.97
N THR A 45 -15.60 3.56 -16.12
CA THR A 45 -16.50 2.40 -16.06
C THR A 45 -17.32 2.31 -17.35
N TRP A 46 -17.48 1.09 -17.84
CA TRP A 46 -18.28 0.77 -19.02
C TRP A 46 -19.64 0.24 -18.56
N PHE A 47 -20.73 0.84 -19.03
CA PHE A 47 -22.09 0.39 -18.74
C PHE A 47 -22.78 -0.12 -20.00
N SER A 48 -23.29 -1.35 -19.93
CA SER A 48 -24.21 -1.89 -20.93
C SER A 48 -25.59 -1.32 -20.66
N PHE A 49 -26.18 -0.63 -21.64
CA PHE A 49 -27.52 -0.05 -21.49
C PHE A 49 -28.57 -1.17 -21.38
N GLY A 50 -29.36 -1.18 -20.31
CA GLY A 50 -30.53 -2.07 -20.16
C GLY A 50 -30.47 -3.16 -19.09
N THR A 51 -29.55 -3.12 -18.12
CA THR A 51 -29.57 -4.03 -16.95
C THR A 51 -29.94 -3.24 -15.68
N PRO A 52 -30.95 -3.68 -14.87
CA PRO A 52 -31.33 -2.99 -13.64
C PRO A 52 -30.15 -2.95 -12.65
N GLU A 53 -30.19 -1.99 -11.72
CA GLU A 53 -29.17 -1.51 -10.77
C GLU A 53 -28.35 -2.58 -9.98
N SER A 54 -28.60 -3.88 -10.16
CA SER A 54 -28.02 -4.97 -9.36
C SER A 54 -26.63 -5.46 -9.80
N VAL A 55 -26.12 -5.10 -10.99
CA VAL A 55 -24.80 -5.60 -11.46
C VAL A 55 -23.61 -4.77 -10.95
N VAL A 56 -23.84 -3.50 -10.56
CA VAL A 56 -22.79 -2.62 -10.00
C VAL A 56 -22.35 -3.06 -8.60
N SER A 57 -23.22 -3.74 -7.86
CA SER A 57 -22.92 -4.23 -6.51
C SER A 57 -21.91 -5.38 -6.48
N CYS A 58 -21.86 -6.20 -7.54
CA CYS A 58 -21.06 -7.44 -7.54
C CYS A 58 -19.54 -7.19 -7.67
N ILE A 59 -19.13 -6.08 -8.31
CA ILE A 59 -17.71 -5.76 -8.52
C ILE A 59 -17.05 -5.28 -7.21
N HIS A 60 -17.83 -4.65 -6.32
CA HIS A 60 -17.32 -4.09 -5.05
C HIS A 60 -17.07 -5.16 -3.98
N ILE A 61 -17.89 -6.22 -3.93
CA ILE A 61 -17.85 -7.24 -2.87
C ILE A 61 -16.69 -8.22 -3.08
N SER A 62 -16.42 -8.65 -4.32
CA SER A 62 -15.35 -9.60 -4.64
C SER A 62 -13.94 -9.05 -4.41
N SER A 63 -13.72 -7.74 -4.64
CA SER A 63 -12.41 -7.13 -4.38
C SER A 63 -12.06 -7.06 -2.89
N ASN A 64 -13.06 -7.02 -2.00
CA ASN A 64 -12.84 -6.77 -0.58
C ASN A 64 -12.24 -8.00 0.13
N GLU A 65 -12.67 -9.21 -0.23
CA GLU A 65 -12.13 -10.45 0.33
C GLU A 65 -10.65 -10.66 -0.02
N LYS A 66 -10.28 -10.41 -1.28
CA LYS A 66 -8.88 -10.48 -1.74
C LYS A 66 -8.00 -9.45 -1.05
N LEU A 67 -8.52 -8.23 -0.81
CA LEU A 67 -7.81 -7.20 -0.07
C LEU A 67 -7.67 -7.55 1.41
N ARG A 68 -8.70 -8.14 2.02
CA ARG A 68 -8.66 -8.64 3.40
C ARG A 68 -7.58 -9.71 3.59
N ALA A 69 -7.56 -10.73 2.73
CA ALA A 69 -6.54 -11.78 2.80
C ALA A 69 -5.11 -11.23 2.62
N LYS A 70 -4.93 -10.23 1.75
CA LYS A 70 -3.64 -9.53 1.61
C LYS A 70 -3.27 -8.73 2.86
N SER A 71 -4.23 -8.04 3.46
CA SER A 71 -4.02 -7.28 4.71
C SER A 71 -3.58 -8.20 5.83
N GLU A 72 -4.28 -9.33 6.02
CA GLU A 72 -3.96 -10.32 7.04
C GLU A 72 -2.55 -10.90 6.85
N ARG A 73 -2.15 -11.19 5.61
CA ARG A 73 -0.78 -11.64 5.31
C ARG A 73 0.27 -10.58 5.64
N VAL A 74 0.04 -9.33 5.26
CA VAL A 74 0.98 -8.23 5.56
C VAL A 74 1.10 -8.02 7.06
N GLU A 75 0.00 -8.13 7.79
CA GLU A 75 -0.02 -8.03 9.26
C GLU A 75 0.77 -9.17 9.92
N SER A 76 0.61 -10.41 9.44
CA SER A 76 1.41 -11.54 9.93
C SER A 76 2.90 -11.39 9.63
N ASP A 77 3.25 -10.95 8.42
CA ASP A 77 4.65 -10.75 8.01
C ASP A 77 5.30 -9.62 8.83
N LEU A 78 4.55 -8.57 9.12
CA LEU A 78 4.98 -7.47 9.99
C LEU A 78 5.23 -7.96 11.42
N ALA A 79 4.33 -8.76 11.98
CA ALA A 79 4.50 -9.32 13.34
C ALA A 79 5.76 -10.20 13.44
N ILE A 80 6.02 -11.04 12.42
CA ILE A 80 7.25 -11.86 12.35
C ILE A 80 8.49 -10.96 12.30
N THR A 81 8.46 -9.92 11.47
CA THR A 81 9.59 -8.98 11.32
C THR A 81 9.86 -8.21 12.61
N GLN A 82 8.81 -7.75 13.30
CA GLN A 82 8.95 -7.08 14.59
C GLN A 82 9.55 -7.99 15.65
N LYS A 83 9.12 -9.26 15.73
CA LYS A 83 9.68 -10.25 16.64
C LYS A 83 11.17 -10.48 16.36
N ALA A 84 11.54 -10.69 15.09
CA ALA A 84 12.93 -10.87 14.70
C ALA A 84 13.81 -9.63 15.01
N ALA A 85 13.27 -8.43 14.85
CA ALA A 85 13.97 -7.20 15.19
C ALA A 85 14.22 -7.05 16.71
N VAL A 86 13.23 -7.43 17.54
CA VAL A 86 13.38 -7.42 19.00
C VAL A 86 14.42 -8.46 19.44
N GLU A 87 14.32 -9.71 18.96
CA GLU A 87 15.29 -10.77 19.26
C GLU A 87 16.71 -10.39 18.82
N GLY A 88 16.84 -9.81 17.62
CA GLY A 88 18.11 -9.30 17.10
C GLY A 88 18.68 -8.17 17.96
N SER A 89 17.84 -7.26 18.46
CA SER A 89 18.29 -6.18 19.35
C SER A 89 18.76 -6.70 20.71
N GLU A 90 18.14 -7.75 21.25
CA GLU A 90 18.56 -8.36 22.52
C GLU A 90 19.89 -9.10 22.36
N ALA A 91 20.03 -9.88 21.28
CA ALA A 91 21.29 -10.57 20.96
C ALA A 91 22.45 -9.59 20.77
N LEU A 92 22.20 -8.43 20.15
CA LEU A 92 23.21 -7.39 19.95
C LEU A 92 23.68 -6.78 21.28
N LYS A 93 22.77 -6.50 22.22
CA LYS A 93 23.13 -6.00 23.55
C LYS A 93 23.97 -6.99 24.35
N LEU A 94 23.67 -8.28 24.24
CA LEU A 94 24.47 -9.33 24.88
C LEU A 94 25.89 -9.38 24.30
N ALA A 95 26.01 -9.38 22.97
CA ALA A 95 27.30 -9.39 22.29
C ALA A 95 28.15 -8.14 22.60
N GLU A 96 27.51 -6.97 22.76
CA GLU A 96 28.18 -5.74 23.16
C GLU A 96 28.77 -5.86 24.58
N GLY A 97 28.02 -6.42 25.53
CA GLY A 97 28.51 -6.66 26.89
C GLY A 97 29.68 -7.65 26.94
N GLU A 98 29.65 -8.71 26.14
CA GLU A 98 30.77 -9.65 26.01
C GLU A 98 32.02 -8.99 25.43
N LYS A 99 31.84 -8.15 24.40
CA LYS A 99 32.94 -7.39 23.81
C LYS A 99 33.60 -6.46 24.83
N GLU A 100 32.81 -5.75 25.64
CA GLU A 100 33.34 -4.86 26.69
C GLU A 100 34.19 -5.64 27.71
N MET A 101 33.72 -6.82 28.13
CA MET A 101 34.46 -7.71 29.02
C MET A 101 35.82 -8.14 28.43
N THR A 102 35.81 -8.59 27.17
CA THR A 102 37.06 -9.00 26.49
C THR A 102 38.04 -7.84 26.32
N CYS A 103 37.56 -6.62 26.04
CA CYS A 103 38.41 -5.43 25.99
C CYS A 103 39.07 -5.13 27.35
N ALA A 104 38.31 -5.20 28.45
CA ALA A 104 38.83 -4.98 29.79
C ALA A 104 39.91 -6.01 30.17
N GLU A 105 39.71 -7.28 29.79
CA GLU A 105 40.68 -8.34 30.05
C GLU A 105 41.97 -8.18 29.23
N VAL A 106 41.85 -7.79 27.95
CA VAL A 106 43.01 -7.46 27.11
C VAL A 106 43.81 -6.30 27.67
N ASP A 107 43.15 -5.23 28.13
CA ASP A 107 43.82 -4.09 28.74
C ASP A 107 44.55 -4.48 30.03
N LYS A 108 43.93 -5.31 30.89
CA LYS A 108 44.57 -5.85 32.10
C LYS A 108 45.82 -6.65 31.77
N LEU A 109 45.73 -7.58 30.81
CA LEU A 109 46.87 -8.40 30.38
C LEU A 109 48.01 -7.55 29.79
N ARG A 110 47.68 -6.46 29.09
CA ARG A 110 48.68 -5.53 28.56
C ARG A 110 49.47 -4.87 29.68
N GLU A 111 48.80 -4.40 30.74
CA GLU A 111 49.48 -3.77 31.88
C GLU A 111 50.29 -4.78 32.72
N GLU A 112 49.79 -6.00 32.87
CA GLU A 112 50.55 -7.11 33.48
C GLU A 112 51.83 -7.42 32.68
N GLY A 113 51.74 -7.51 31.35
CA GLY A 113 52.87 -7.73 30.46
C GLY A 113 53.94 -6.65 30.57
N ARG A 114 53.53 -5.37 30.61
CA ARG A 114 54.45 -4.23 30.84
C ARG A 114 55.16 -4.32 32.19
N THR A 115 54.43 -4.74 33.23
CA THR A 115 54.97 -4.89 34.58
C THR A 115 56.02 -6.02 34.63
N VAL A 116 55.79 -7.13 33.93
CA VAL A 116 56.75 -8.23 33.84
C VAL A 116 57.99 -7.82 33.04
N GLU A 117 57.82 -7.13 31.92
CA GLU A 117 58.94 -6.65 31.10
C GLU A 117 59.85 -5.69 31.88
N ALA A 118 59.27 -4.77 32.67
CA ALA A 118 60.03 -3.82 33.49
C ALA A 118 60.86 -4.50 34.59
N LYS A 119 60.44 -5.67 35.09
CA LYS A 119 61.19 -6.43 36.10
C LYS A 119 62.36 -7.24 35.52
N LEU A 120 62.38 -7.45 34.21
CA LEU A 120 63.41 -8.23 33.52
C LEU A 120 64.52 -7.36 32.89
N LYS A 121 64.35 -6.04 32.88
CA LYS A 121 65.38 -5.05 32.51
C LYS A 121 66.17 -4.63 33.75
#